data_AF-A0A963WA04-F1
#
_entry.id   AF-A0A963WA04-F1
#
_cell.length_a   1.000
_cell.length_b   1.000
_cell.length_c   1.000
_cell.angle_alpha   90.00
_cell.angle_beta   90.00
_cell.angle_gamma   90.00
#
_symmetry.space_group_name_H-M   'P 1'
#
loop_
_entity.id
_entity.type
_entity.pdbx_description
1 polymer ?
#
loop_
_entity_poly.entity_id
_entity_poly.type
_entity_poly.pdbx_seq_one_letter_code
_entity_poly.pdbx_strand_id
1 'polypeptide(L)'
;QETTRVLTQAAVEGKKDTLIGLKENVIVGRLIPAGTGAGMNRLRVTASSRDAALRAQYRKMNEALEAAAEVDDEPVDAPMSEDAMAAAMAAAAAAAPAPEADAEVEGGEE
;
A
#
# COMPACT_ATOMS: atom_id res chain seq x y z
N GLN A 1 1.02 -44.75 31.20
CA GLN A 1 -0.27 -44.05 31.11
C GLN A 1 -1.20 -44.90 30.26
N GLU A 2 -2.46 -45.05 30.66
CA GLU A 2 -3.49 -45.70 29.82
C GLU A 2 -4.18 -44.65 28.95
N THR A 3 -4.14 -44.82 27.63
CA THR A 3 -4.60 -43.82 26.65
C THR A 3 -6.10 -43.59 26.71
N THR A 4 -6.91 -44.66 26.83
CA THR A 4 -8.38 -44.55 26.87
C THR A 4 -8.85 -43.69 28.03
N ARG A 5 -8.28 -43.90 29.23
CA ARG A 5 -8.63 -43.12 30.42
C ARG A 5 -8.25 -41.64 30.29
N VAL A 6 -7.08 -41.35 29.70
CA VAL A 6 -6.61 -39.97 29.51
C VAL A 6 -7.48 -39.22 28.49
N LEU A 7 -7.84 -39.88 27.38
CA LEU A 7 -8.67 -39.27 26.34
C LEU A 7 -10.11 -39.01 26.81
N THR A 8 -10.72 -39.95 27.55
CA THR A 8 -12.08 -39.74 28.08
C THR A 8 -12.14 -38.59 29.07
N GLN A 9 -11.18 -38.52 30.00
CA GLN A 9 -11.12 -37.42 30.97
C GLN A 9 -10.90 -36.06 30.29
N ALA A 10 -10.00 -35.99 29.30
CA ALA A 10 -9.76 -34.76 28.55
C ALA A 10 -10.98 -34.30 27.76
N ALA A 11 -11.74 -35.22 27.17
CA ALA A 11 -12.95 -34.93 26.42
C ALA A 11 -14.09 -34.38 27.32
N VAL A 12 -14.31 -35.01 28.48
CA VAL A 12 -15.35 -34.58 29.44
C VAL A 12 -15.03 -33.21 30.03
N GLU A 13 -13.75 -32.94 30.32
CA GLU A 13 -13.29 -31.67 30.89
C GLU A 13 -13.08 -30.58 29.81
N GLY A 14 -13.21 -30.91 28.52
CA GLY A 14 -13.00 -29.97 27.41
C GLY A 14 -11.56 -29.44 27.31
N LYS A 15 -10.57 -30.22 27.74
CA LYS A 15 -9.15 -29.82 27.76
C LYS A 15 -8.62 -29.58 26.35
N LYS A 16 -7.84 -28.51 26.20
CA LYS A 16 -7.14 -28.17 24.95
C LYS A 16 -5.64 -28.35 25.12
N ASP A 17 -5.01 -28.97 24.14
CA ASP A 17 -3.57 -29.09 24.06
C ASP A 17 -2.98 -27.83 23.39
N THR A 18 -2.09 -27.15 24.10
CA THR A 18 -1.40 -25.95 23.63
C THR A 18 -0.16 -26.26 22.78
N LEU A 19 0.19 -27.53 22.59
CA LEU A 19 1.32 -28.01 21.80
C LEU A 19 2.65 -27.35 22.22
N ILE A 20 2.89 -27.24 23.52
CA ILE A 20 4.11 -26.65 24.07
C ILE A 20 5.20 -27.73 24.18
N GLY A 21 4.79 -28.99 24.38
CA GLY A 21 5.69 -30.12 24.57
C GLY A 21 6.32 -30.63 23.28
N LEU A 22 7.46 -31.30 23.43
CA LEU A 22 8.16 -31.92 22.30
C LEU A 22 7.33 -33.07 21.70
N LYS A 23 6.79 -33.97 22.52
CA LYS A 23 6.06 -35.15 22.03
C LYS A 23 4.77 -34.78 21.30
N GLU A 24 4.03 -33.82 21.80
CA GLU A 24 2.77 -33.34 21.21
C GLU A 24 3.01 -32.83 19.78
N ASN A 25 4.03 -31.99 19.59
CA ASN A 25 4.41 -31.50 18.26
C ASN A 25 4.89 -32.62 17.33
N VAL A 26 5.62 -33.61 17.85
CA VAL A 26 6.07 -34.78 17.07
C VAL A 26 4.87 -35.61 16.61
N ILE A 27 3.90 -35.85 17.49
CA ILE A 27 2.70 -36.65 17.16
C ILE A 27 1.84 -35.95 16.10
N VAL A 28 1.71 -34.62 16.17
CA VAL A 28 0.93 -33.82 15.21
C VAL A 28 1.69 -33.52 13.91
N GLY A 29 3.02 -33.71 13.89
CA GLY A 29 3.87 -33.44 12.71
C GLY A 29 4.23 -31.95 12.51
N ARG A 30 4.20 -31.15 13.59
CA ARG A 30 4.63 -29.75 13.57
C ARG A 30 6.11 -29.65 13.94
N LEU A 31 6.70 -28.49 13.64
CA LEU A 31 8.08 -28.21 14.01
C LEU A 31 8.26 -28.25 15.53
N ILE A 32 9.24 -29.01 16.01
CA ILE A 32 9.49 -29.18 17.44
C ILE A 32 10.09 -27.92 18.09
N PRO A 33 9.81 -27.66 19.38
CA PRO A 33 10.33 -26.50 20.10
C PRO A 33 11.78 -26.68 20.59
N ALA A 34 12.60 -27.45 19.86
CA ALA A 34 13.98 -27.76 20.22
C ALA A 34 14.91 -27.69 19.00
N GLY A 35 16.22 -27.53 19.24
CA GLY A 35 17.25 -27.49 18.20
C GLY A 35 16.97 -26.45 17.12
N THR A 36 17.02 -26.88 15.85
CA THR A 36 16.71 -26.05 14.68
C THR A 36 15.28 -25.52 14.70
N GLY A 37 14.33 -26.29 15.22
CA GLY A 37 12.92 -25.89 15.30
C GLY A 37 12.68 -24.68 16.20
N ALA A 38 13.38 -24.60 17.33
CA ALA A 38 13.35 -23.43 18.21
C ALA A 38 13.97 -22.18 17.56
N GLY A 39 15.05 -22.35 16.78
CA GLY A 39 15.69 -21.27 16.03
C GLY A 39 14.78 -20.71 14.94
N MET A 40 14.21 -21.59 14.12
CA MET A 40 13.24 -21.22 13.09
C MET A 40 12.02 -20.50 13.68
N ASN A 41 11.51 -20.95 14.82
CA ASN A 41 10.37 -20.28 15.46
C ASN A 41 10.72 -18.84 15.90
N ARG A 42 11.91 -18.62 16.50
CA ARG A 42 12.37 -17.27 16.85
C ARG A 42 12.52 -16.35 15.64
N LEU A 43 13.08 -16.90 14.55
CA LEU A 43 13.20 -16.17 13.29
C LEU A 43 11.83 -15.81 12.73
N ARG A 44 10.88 -16.76 12.72
CA ARG A 44 9.51 -16.54 12.25
C ARG A 44 8.81 -15.45 13.05
N VAL A 45 8.91 -15.48 14.38
CA VAL A 45 8.34 -14.44 15.25
C VAL A 45 8.93 -13.07 14.92
N THR A 46 10.25 -12.98 14.82
CA THR A 46 10.96 -11.72 14.53
C THR A 46 10.65 -11.19 13.12
N ALA A 47 10.53 -12.06 12.13
CA ALA A 47 10.12 -11.68 10.79
C ALA A 47 8.68 -11.16 10.80
N SER A 48 7.76 -11.91 11.43
CA SER A 48 6.36 -11.54 11.49
C SER A 48 6.12 -10.20 12.22
N SER A 49 6.89 -9.91 13.27
CA SER A 49 6.76 -8.65 14.01
C SER A 49 7.27 -7.46 13.19
N ARG A 50 8.36 -7.62 12.44
CA ARG A 50 8.87 -6.60 11.50
C ARG A 50 7.89 -6.37 10.35
N ASP A 51 7.37 -7.44 9.77
CA ASP A 51 6.41 -7.38 8.67
C ASP A 51 5.08 -6.71 9.11
N ALA A 52 4.65 -6.92 10.35
CA ALA A 52 3.48 -6.27 10.91
C ALA A 52 3.71 -4.77 11.11
N ALA A 53 4.88 -4.38 11.63
CA ALA A 53 5.24 -2.97 11.83
C ALA A 53 5.29 -2.19 10.51
N LEU A 54 5.91 -2.77 9.48
CA LEU A 54 5.97 -2.17 8.15
C LEU A 54 4.57 -2.01 7.55
N ARG A 55 3.72 -3.04 7.61
CA ARG A 55 2.33 -2.93 7.13
C ARG A 55 1.53 -1.83 7.83
N ALA A 56 1.74 -1.64 9.14
CA ALA A 56 1.10 -0.57 9.89
C ALA A 56 1.60 0.82 9.45
N GLN A 57 2.90 0.98 9.20
CA GLN A 57 3.48 2.22 8.70
C GLN A 57 2.97 2.56 7.30
N TYR A 58 2.98 1.61 6.37
CA TYR A 58 2.47 1.82 5.02
C TYR A 58 0.98 2.17 5.02
N ARG A 59 0.17 1.53 5.87
CA ARG A 59 -1.24 1.88 6.00
C ARG A 59 -1.43 3.33 6.45
N LYS A 60 -0.70 3.75 7.49
CA LYS A 60 -0.75 5.12 8.01
C LYS A 60 -0.27 6.15 6.99
N MET A 61 0.75 5.81 6.20
CA MET A 61 1.27 6.68 5.14
C MET A 61 0.28 6.82 3.97
N ASN A 62 -0.32 5.72 3.54
CA ASN A 62 -1.36 5.75 2.49
C ASN A 62 -2.58 6.55 2.94
N GLU A 63 -3.06 6.32 4.17
CA GLU A 63 -4.18 7.08 4.73
C GLU A 63 -3.87 8.58 4.84
N ALA A 64 -2.62 8.95 5.17
CA ALA A 64 -2.20 10.34 5.20
C ALA A 64 -2.08 10.97 3.80
N LEU A 65 -1.65 10.21 2.80
CA LEU A 65 -1.60 10.65 1.41
C LEU A 65 -3.00 10.79 0.81
N GLU A 66 -3.90 9.85 1.11
CA GLU A 66 -5.31 9.91 0.71
C GLU A 66 -6.03 11.09 1.38
N ALA A 67 -5.82 11.30 2.68
CA ALA A 67 -6.37 12.46 3.39
C ALA A 67 -5.79 13.80 2.90
N ALA A 68 -4.57 13.82 2.38
CA ALA A 68 -4.00 15.00 1.73
C ALA A 68 -4.55 15.23 0.31
N ALA A 69 -4.83 14.15 -0.42
CA ALA A 69 -5.43 14.21 -1.76
C ALA A 69 -6.92 14.59 -1.74
N GLU A 70 -7.64 14.31 -0.64
CA GLU A 70 -9.06 14.68 -0.48
C GLU A 70 -9.29 16.19 -0.24
N VAL A 71 -8.25 16.98 0.02
CA VAL A 71 -8.35 18.43 0.29
C VAL A 71 -8.28 19.28 -0.99
N ASP A 72 -7.88 18.70 -2.13
CA ASP A 72 -7.73 19.42 -3.41
C ASP A 72 -8.98 19.37 -4.31
N ASP A 73 -10.11 18.85 -3.83
CA ASP A 73 -11.38 18.93 -4.55
C ASP A 73 -12.20 20.15 -4.05
N GLU A 74 -11.67 21.36 -4.29
CA GLU A 74 -12.60 22.48 -4.50
C GLU A 74 -13.36 22.16 -5.79
N PRO A 75 -14.71 22.13 -5.79
CA PRO A 75 -15.46 21.88 -7.00
C PRO A 75 -15.15 23.02 -7.99
N VAL A 76 -14.34 22.72 -9.00
CA VAL A 76 -14.08 23.57 -10.18
C VAL A 76 -15.29 23.63 -11.12
N ASP A 77 -16.50 23.65 -10.56
CA ASP A 77 -17.76 23.66 -11.30
C ASP A 77 -18.61 24.86 -10.87
N ALA A 78 -18.12 26.06 -11.19
CA ALA A 78 -19.02 27.14 -11.60
C ALA A 78 -18.98 27.15 -13.13
N PRO A 79 -20.10 26.87 -13.84
CA PRO A 79 -20.10 26.96 -15.30
C PRO A 79 -19.77 28.40 -15.65
N MET A 80 -18.68 28.60 -16.39
CA MET A 80 -18.33 29.91 -16.95
C MET A 80 -19.57 30.42 -17.71
N SER A 81 -20.19 31.49 -17.23
CA SER A 81 -21.30 32.14 -17.90
C SER A 81 -20.89 32.52 -19.33
N GLU A 82 -21.77 32.33 -20.32
CA GLU A 82 -21.51 32.60 -21.75
C GLU A 82 -20.90 34.00 -22.01
N ASP A 83 -21.24 34.99 -21.19
CA ASP A 83 -20.69 36.34 -21.25
C ASP A 83 -19.17 36.42 -21.00
N ALA A 84 -18.63 35.52 -20.15
CA ALA A 84 -17.21 35.45 -19.85
C ALA A 84 -16.40 34.86 -21.01
N MET A 85 -16.99 33.92 -21.76
CA MET A 85 -16.37 33.35 -22.97
C MET A 85 -16.37 34.35 -24.12
N ALA A 86 -17.46 35.13 -24.28
CA ALA A 86 -17.54 36.20 -25.27
C ALA A 86 -16.53 37.33 -24.99
N ALA A 87 -16.33 37.70 -23.71
CA ALA A 87 -15.34 38.71 -23.32
C ALA A 87 -13.89 38.25 -23.56
N ALA A 88 -13.58 36.98 -23.31
CA ALA A 88 -12.26 36.41 -23.57
C ALA A 88 -11.94 36.36 -25.08
N MET A 89 -12.93 36.03 -25.91
CA MET A 89 -12.76 35.97 -27.37
C MET A 89 -12.62 37.37 -28.01
N ALA A 90 -13.30 38.38 -27.44
CA ALA A 90 -13.17 39.77 -27.88
C ALA A 90 -11.78 40.37 -27.58
N ALA A 91 -11.15 39.97 -26.46
CA ALA A 91 -9.80 40.42 -26.10
C ALA A 91 -8.71 39.83 -27.02
N ALA A 92 -8.90 38.60 -27.52
CA ALA A 92 -7.94 37.94 -28.40
C ALA A 92 -7.92 38.50 -29.84
N ALA A 93 -9.02 39.12 -30.30
CA ALA A 93 -9.13 39.66 -31.66
C ALA A 93 -8.40 41.01 -31.87
N ALA A 94 -7.93 41.68 -30.82
CA ALA A 94 -7.27 42.98 -30.91
C ALA A 94 -5.74 42.93 -31.04
N ALA A 95 -5.12 41.74 -30.99
CA ALA A 95 -3.68 41.57 -31.08
C ALA A 95 -3.28 40.69 -32.28
N ALA A 96 -3.34 41.25 -33.48
CA ALA A 96 -2.78 40.62 -34.68
C ALA A 96 -1.40 41.23 -35.02
N PRO A 97 -0.29 40.49 -34.96
CA PRO A 97 0.92 40.82 -35.72
C PRO A 97 0.80 40.28 -37.16
N ALA A 98 1.04 41.14 -38.15
CA ALA A 98 1.05 40.80 -39.57
C ALA A 98 2.18 39.81 -39.94
N PRO A 99 2.00 38.97 -40.98
CA PRO A 99 2.97 37.94 -41.36
C PRO A 99 4.16 38.48 -42.16
N GLU A 100 5.26 37.73 -42.02
CA GLU A 100 6.60 37.86 -42.59
C GLU A 100 6.61 37.98 -44.13
N ALA A 101 7.60 38.71 -44.66
CA ALA A 101 7.97 38.69 -46.07
C ALA A 101 9.49 38.55 -46.20
N ASP A 102 9.88 37.49 -46.91
CA ASP A 102 11.23 37.05 -47.25
C ASP A 102 12.11 38.11 -47.92
N ALA A 103 13.42 38.03 -47.69
CA ALA A 103 14.43 38.45 -48.65
C ALA A 103 15.67 37.57 -48.53
N GLU A 104 15.90 36.81 -49.61
CA GLU A 104 17.01 35.91 -49.88
C GLU A 104 18.39 36.61 -49.98
N VAL A 105 19.43 35.76 -50.00
CA VAL A 105 20.64 35.78 -50.87
C VAL A 105 22.01 35.92 -50.18
N GLU A 106 22.67 34.75 -50.18
CA GLU A 106 24.06 34.39 -50.52
C GLU A 106 25.31 34.92 -49.79
N GLY A 107 26.20 33.94 -49.59
CA GLY A 107 27.66 34.06 -49.74
C GLY A 107 28.39 34.34 -48.43
N GLY A 108 29.31 33.52 -47.94
CA GLY A 108 30.16 32.51 -48.60
C GLY A 108 31.57 32.66 -48.00
N GLU A 109 32.21 31.51 -47.78
CA GLU A 109 33.67 31.32 -47.55
C GLU A 109 34.22 31.88 -46.23
N GLU A 110 35.04 31.19 -45.44
CA GLU A 110 35.82 29.94 -45.57
C GLU A 110 36.11 29.43 -44.14
#